data_AF-A0A2K2HBP4-F1
#
_entry.id   AF-A0A2K2HBP4-F1
#
_cell.length_a   1.000
_cell.length_b   1.000
_cell.length_c   1.000
_cell.angle_alpha   90.00
_cell.angle_beta   90.00
_cell.angle_gamma   90.00
#
_symmetry.space_group_name_H-M   'P 1'
#
loop_
_entity.id
_entity.type
_entity.pdbx_description
1 polymer ?
#
loop_
_entity_poly.entity_id
_entity_poly.type
_entity_poly.pdbx_seq_one_letter_code
_entity_poly.pdbx_strand_id
1 'polypeptide(L)' 'MKKMRQPSQLKEAWVLCFLLGVVMLNYPFIHIFNKDATLFGIPILILYLMVGWPLSIMVIFLFTRLLDRNSSQPDNRDQP' A
#
# COMPACT_ATOMS: atom_id res chain seq x y z
N MET A 1 8.77 28.89 -1.70
CA MET A 1 7.43 28.45 -1.26
C MET A 1 7.54 27.02 -0.73
N LYS A 2 7.68 26.87 0.60
CA LYS A 2 7.91 25.56 1.25
C LYS A 2 6.55 24.87 1.34
N LYS A 3 6.30 23.85 0.51
CA LYS A 3 5.06 23.06 0.55
C LYS A 3 4.98 22.43 1.93
N MET A 4 4.22 23.05 2.83
CA MET A 4 3.92 22.48 4.14
C MET A 4 3.16 21.19 3.86
N ARG A 5 3.86 20.05 3.95
CA ARG A 5 3.27 18.73 3.77
C ARG A 5 2.21 18.58 4.85
N GLN A 6 0.94 18.66 4.44
CA GLN A 6 -0.21 18.37 5.29
C GLN A 6 0.06 17.03 6.00
N PRO A 7 0.05 16.98 7.35
CA PRO A 7 0.34 15.74 8.09
C PRO A 7 -0.69 14.64 7.86
N SER A 8 -1.84 14.95 7.24
CA SER A 8 -2.89 13.99 6.90
C SER A 8 -2.42 12.89 5.95
N GLN A 9 -1.66 13.24 4.90
CA GLN A 9 -1.24 12.25 3.89
C GLN A 9 -0.24 11.23 4.46
N LEU A 10 0.58 11.64 5.43
CA LEU A 10 1.52 10.74 6.09
C LEU A 10 0.77 9.72 6.96
N LYS A 11 -0.29 10.16 7.65
CA LYS A 11 -1.15 9.27 8.45
C LYS A 11 -1.88 8.25 7.58
N GLU A 12 -2.47 8.68 6.46
CA GLU A 12 -3.14 7.78 5.51
C GLU A 12 -2.16 6.75 4.95
N ALA A 13 -0.97 7.16 4.52
CA ALA A 13 0.06 6.26 4.01
C ALA A 13 0.50 5.22 5.05
N TRP A 14 0.62 5.61 6.33
CA TRP A 14 0.96 4.69 7.43
C TRP A 14 -0.14 3.67 7.68
N VAL A 15 -1.41 4.09 7.69
CA VAL A 15 -2.55 3.18 7.85
C VAL A 15 -2.66 2.21 6.67
N LEU A 16 -2.48 2.71 5.45
CA LEU A 16 -2.51 1.87 4.24
C LEU A 16 -1.34 0.87 4.22
N CYS A 17 -0.14 1.32 4.59
CA CYS A 17 1.04 0.45 4.75
C CYS A 17 0.82 -0.62 5.81
N PHE A 18 0.24 -0.26 6.95
CA PHE A 18 -0.07 -1.20 8.02
C PHE A 18 -1.10 -2.24 7.59
N LEU A 19 -2.21 -1.80 7.00
CA LEU A 19 -3.26 -2.68 6.50
C LEU A 19 -2.71 -3.62 5.43
N LEU A 20 -1.88 -3.10 4.52
CA LEU A 20 -1.27 -3.88 3.46
C LEU A 20 -0.25 -4.90 4.01
N GLY A 21 0.54 -4.52 5.01
CA GLY A 21 1.41 -5.44 5.75
C GLY A 21 0.62 -6.55 6.45
N VAL A 22 -0.52 -6.23 7.07
CA VAL A 22 -1.41 -7.22 7.71
C VAL A 22 -2.01 -8.19 6.69
N VAL A 23 -2.45 -7.69 5.53
CA VAL A 23 -2.94 -8.52 4.42
C VAL A 23 -1.81 -9.42 3.90
N MET A 24 -0.62 -8.87 3.74
CA MET A 24 0.55 -9.58 3.25
C MET A 24 1.04 -10.67 4.21
N LEU A 25 0.93 -10.43 5.52
CA LEU A 25 1.25 -11.38 6.61
C LEU A 25 0.08 -12.29 7.00
N ASN A 26 -1.05 -12.20 6.30
CA ASN A 26 -2.24 -12.97 6.64
C ASN A 26 -2.01 -14.47 6.42
N TYR A 27 -2.46 -15.30 7.38
CA TYR A 27 -2.26 -16.76 7.39
C TYR A 27 -2.52 -17.47 6.05
N PRO A 28 -3.63 -17.24 5.31
CA PRO A 28 -3.87 -17.86 4.01
C PRO A 28 -2.80 -17.53 2.96
N PHE A 29 -2.33 -16.28 2.88
CA PHE A 29 -1.26 -15.91 1.94
C PHE A 29 0.04 -16.61 2.33
N ILE A 30 0.41 -16.52 3.60
CA ILE A 30 1.59 -17.19 4.14
C ILE A 30 1.49 -18.70 3.85
N HIS A 31 0.36 -19.34 4.13
CA HIS A 31 0.17 -20.78 3.96
C HIS A 31 0.20 -21.24 2.50
N ILE A 32 -0.32 -20.45 1.55
CA ILE A 32 -0.24 -20.75 0.12
C ILE A 32 1.22 -20.70 -0.37
N PHE A 33 2.00 -19.74 0.12
CA PHE A 33 3.41 -19.54 -0.25
C PHE A 33 4.40 -20.37 0.60
N ASN A 34 3.98 -20.86 1.75
CA ASN A 34 4.74 -21.71 2.67
C ASN A 34 4.61 -23.21 2.32
N LYS A 35 4.38 -23.53 1.04
CA LYS A 35 4.64 -24.89 0.56
C LYS A 35 6.14 -25.15 0.63
N ASP A 36 6.55 -26.40 0.82
CA ASP A 36 7.95 -26.88 0.77
C ASP A 36 8.65 -26.66 -0.60
N ALA A 37 8.05 -25.84 -1.46
CA ALA A 37 8.65 -25.32 -2.66
C ALA A 37 9.73 -24.30 -2.26
N THR A 38 10.98 -24.75 -2.29
CA THR A 38 12.15 -23.89 -2.26
C THR A 38 12.54 -23.57 -3.70
N LEU A 39 12.63 -22.28 -4.04
CA LEU A 39 13.16 -21.86 -5.33
C LEU A 39 14.66 -21.60 -5.12
N PHE A 40 15.53 -22.36 -5.77
CA PHE A 40 17.00 -22.25 -5.58
C PHE A 40 17.47 -22.46 -4.12
N GLY A 41 16.71 -23.19 -3.30
CA GLY A 41 17.00 -23.38 -1.87
C GLY A 41 16.52 -22.24 -0.95
N ILE A 42 15.90 -21.20 -1.52
CA ILE A 42 15.33 -20.08 -0.77
C ILE A 42 13.81 -20.30 -0.63
N PRO A 43 13.24 -20.18 0.59
CA PRO A 43 11.80 -20.22 0.79
C PRO A 43 11.10 -19.17 -0.08
N ILE A 44 10.06 -19.59 -0.80
CA ILE A 44 9.23 -18.70 -1.63
C ILE A 44 8.63 -17.54 -0.80
N LEU A 45 8.42 -17.76 0.50
CA LEU A 45 8.06 -16.74 1.47
C LEU A 45 8.98 -15.49 1.41
N ILE A 46 10.29 -15.68 1.30
CA ILE A 46 11.26 -14.57 1.28
C ILE A 46 11.16 -13.82 -0.04
N LEU A 47 11.01 -14.55 -1.15
CA LEU A 47 10.81 -13.95 -2.48
C LEU A 47 9.51 -13.12 -2.51
N TYR A 48 8.45 -13.66 -1.92
CA TYR A 48 7.18 -12.98 -1.76
C TYR A 48 7.33 -11.70 -0.93
N LEU A 49 8.08 -11.74 0.18
CA LEU A 49 8.34 -10.53 0.97
C LEU A 49 9.16 -9.50 0.18
N MET A 50 10.18 -9.96 -0.54
CA MET A 50 11.09 -9.12 -1.32
C MET A 50 10.38 -8.39 -2.46
N VAL A 51 9.42 -9.04 -3.13
CA VAL A 51 8.64 -8.42 -4.23
C VAL A 51 7.38 -7.72 -3.70
N GLY A 52 6.73 -8.27 -2.68
CA GLY A 52 5.53 -7.73 -2.08
C GLY A 52 5.75 -6.40 -1.37
N TRP A 53 6.93 -6.16 -0.79
CA TRP A 53 7.30 -4.89 -0.15
C TRP A 53 7.32 -3.69 -1.12
N PRO A 54 8.11 -3.71 -2.21
CA PRO A 54 8.09 -2.61 -3.17
C PRO A 54 6.75 -2.51 -3.89
N LEU A 55 6.08 -3.63 -4.17
CA LEU A 55 4.71 -3.63 -4.71
C LEU A 55 3.75 -2.89 -3.77
N SER A 56 3.85 -3.13 -2.47
CA SER A 56 3.03 -2.49 -1.45
C SER A 56 3.21 -0.97 -1.45
N ILE A 57 4.45 -0.51 -1.44
CA ILE A 57 4.79 0.91 -1.53
C ILE A 57 4.24 1.52 -2.84
N MET A 58 4.35 0.79 -3.95
CA MET A 58 3.88 1.23 -5.27
C MET A 58 2.36 1.40 -5.30
N VAL A 59 1.60 0.44 -4.76
CA VAL A 59 0.14 0.51 -4.63
C VAL A 59 -0.27 1.71 -3.79
N ILE A 60 0.34 1.90 -2.62
CA ILE A 60 0.04 3.03 -1.73
C ILE A 60 0.32 4.36 -2.43
N PHE A 61 1.49 4.47 -3.08
CA PHE A 61 1.87 5.66 -3.82
C PHE A 61 0.86 6.00 -4.93
N LEU A 62 0.44 4.99 -5.70
CA LEU A 62 -0.55 5.17 -6.75
C LEU A 62 -1.92 5.59 -6.18
N PHE A 63 -2.33 4.96 -5.07
CA PHE A 63 -3.60 5.23 -4.41
C PHE A 63 -3.65 6.65 -3.84
N THR A 64 -2.62 7.07 -3.10
CA THR A 64 -2.50 8.44 -2.58
C THR A 64 -2.54 9.46 -3.71
N ARG A 65 -1.87 9.18 -4.85
CA ARG A 65 -1.90 10.06 -6.03
C ARG A 65 -3.27 10.12 -6.69
N LEU A 66 -4.04 9.03 -6.67
CA LEU A 66 -5.41 8.99 -7.19
C LEU A 66 -6.38 9.74 -6.28
N LEU A 67 -6.28 9.58 -4.95
CA LEU A 67 -7.14 10.29 -3.99
C LEU A 67 -6.93 11.81 -4.05
N ASP A 68 -5.68 12.27 -4.12
CA ASP A 68 -5.35 13.70 -4.25
C ASP A 68 -6.06 14.35 -5.46
N ARG A 69 -6.23 13.59 -6.55
CA ARG A 69 -6.90 14.05 -7.77
C ARG A 69 -8.42 14.20 -7.61
N ASN A 70 -9.06 13.37 -6.80
CA ASN A 70 -10.51 13.38 -6.59
C ASN A 70 -10.96 14.40 -5.53
N SER A 71 -10.12 14.70 -4.52
CA SER A 71 -10.40 15.71 -3.50
C SER A 71 -10.45 17.15 -4.04
N SER A 72 -10.01 17.34 -5.28
CA SER A 72 -9.95 18.65 -5.95
C SER A 72 -11.22 19.00 -6.74
N GLN A 73 -12.26 18.15 -6.75
CA GLN A 73 -13.56 18.50 -7.32
C GLN A 73 -14.27 19.43 -6.32
N PRO A 74 -14.39 20.74 -6.59
CA PRO A 74 -15.16 21.62 -5.75
C PRO A 74 -16.62 21.19 -5.91
N ASP A 75 -17.25 20.77 -4.81
CA ASP A 75 -18.69 20.55 -4.72
C ASP A 75 -19.37 21.90 -5.01
N ASN A 76 -19.64 22.16 -6.29
CA ASN A 76 -20.39 23.31 -6.76
C ASN A 76 -21.89 23.01 -6.59
N ARG A 77 -22.31 22.81 -5.33
CA ARG A 77 -23.71 22.64 -4.93
C ARG A 77 -24.30 23.87 -4.25
N ASP A 78 -23.51 24.94 -4.17
CA ASP A 78 -23.97 26.26 -3.76
C ASP A 78 -24.05 27.18 -4.99
N GLN A 79 -24.94 26.86 -5.93
CA GLN A 79 -25.48 27.89 -6.83
C GLN A 79 -26.96 28.11 -6.50
N PRO A 80 -27.38 29.38 -6.37
CA PRO A 80 -28.56 29.85 -5.63
C PRO A 80 -29.92 29.46 -6.22
#